data_AF-A0A9D7H3G9-F1
#
_entry.id   AF-A0A9D7H3G9-F1
#
_cell.length_a   1.000
_cell.length_b   1.000
_cell.length_c   1.000
_cell.angle_alpha   90.00
_cell.angle_beta   90.00
_cell.angle_gamma   90.00
#
_symmetry.space_group_name_H-M   'P 1'
#
loop_
_entity.id
_entity.type
_entity.pdbx_description
1 polymer ?
#
loop_
_entity_poly.entity_id
_entity_poly.type
_entity_poly.pdbx_seq_one_letter_code
_entity_poly.pdbx_strand_id
1 'polypeptide(L)'
;MKGSLEQLRSPERLPDALSRFGSSQAWLRGGGTVADVVLRCIKPDGGLSDRHFSGTAQLISLEAYRLGSTVSAPSVVIARDAEGGLETLAGTLVEARVVDVTLLVVDLAPSATVQAAPAPAATAPAPAPVVRETPPAAPVVTPRVGEAPREALGLSSPMPQRPARRTESDAPGTVVPDAGDVVEHFAFGMCDVLKTDGDRIHLRVQKDQRIKEIAPEMLRIVAIDLEGTPRRFRLERKL
;
A
#
# COMPACT_ATOMS: atom_id res chain seq x y z
N MET A 1 15.28 19.13 14.21
CA MET A 1 14.34 19.34 13.10
C MET A 1 13.46 20.51 13.49
N LYS A 2 13.39 21.55 12.66
CA LYS A 2 12.57 22.74 12.93
C LYS A 2 11.32 22.62 12.08
N GLY A 3 10.15 22.70 12.72
CA GLY A 3 8.87 22.76 12.03
C GLY A 3 8.34 24.20 12.02
N SER A 4 7.81 24.66 10.89
CA SER A 4 6.98 25.87 10.83
C SER A 4 5.61 25.54 10.22
N LEU A 5 4.60 26.31 10.64
CA LEU A 5 3.28 26.26 10.05
C LEU A 5 3.13 27.49 9.15
N GLU A 6 2.85 27.25 7.88
CA GLU A 6 2.72 28.29 6.85
C GLU A 6 1.29 28.30 6.34
N GLN A 7 0.72 29.50 6.19
CA GLN A 7 -0.61 29.65 5.62
C GLN A 7 -0.53 30.30 4.25
N LEU A 8 -1.14 29.63 3.28
CA LEU A 8 -1.27 30.06 1.91
C LEU A 8 -2.67 30.59 1.63
N ARG A 9 -2.73 31.88 1.31
CA ARG A 9 -3.92 32.60 0.87
C ARG A 9 -3.55 33.36 -0.40
N SER A 10 -4.55 33.70 -1.23
CA SER A 10 -4.43 34.39 -2.54
C SER A 10 -4.45 33.41 -3.73
N PRO A 11 -4.99 33.81 -4.91
CA PRO A 11 -5.13 32.94 -6.08
C PRO A 11 -3.79 32.66 -6.79
N GLU A 12 -2.84 32.07 -6.06
CA GLU A 12 -1.58 31.57 -6.63
C GLU A 12 -1.72 30.08 -7.01
N ARG A 13 -0.89 29.64 -7.96
CA ARG A 13 -0.71 28.22 -8.26
C ARG A 13 0.02 27.53 -7.11
N LEU A 14 -0.56 26.46 -6.58
CA LEU A 14 -0.02 25.72 -5.46
C LEU A 14 1.41 25.20 -5.69
N PRO A 15 1.79 24.65 -6.87
CA PRO A 15 3.18 24.25 -7.12
C PRO A 15 4.19 25.40 -7.00
N ASP A 16 3.83 26.59 -7.51
CA ASP A 16 4.69 27.79 -7.44
C ASP A 16 4.84 28.25 -5.99
N ALA A 17 3.74 28.23 -5.23
CA ALA A 17 3.74 28.57 -3.81
C ALA A 17 4.62 27.62 -2.99
N LEU A 18 4.54 26.29 -3.23
CA LEU A 18 5.37 25.29 -2.53
C LEU A 18 6.87 25.54 -2.72
N SER A 19 7.29 26.06 -3.88
CA SER A 19 8.69 26.38 -4.18
C SER A 19 9.28 27.51 -3.32
N ARG A 20 8.46 28.22 -2.55
CA ARG A 20 8.90 29.34 -1.70
C ARG A 20 9.14 28.94 -0.24
N PHE A 21 8.70 27.76 0.19
CA PHE A 21 8.78 27.35 1.59
C PHE A 21 9.91 26.38 1.88
N GLY A 22 10.38 26.45 3.13
CA GLY A 22 11.42 25.58 3.66
C GLY A 22 12.82 25.95 3.17
N SER A 23 13.80 25.34 3.82
CA SER A 23 15.20 25.36 3.43
C SER A 23 15.47 24.50 2.19
N SER A 24 16.74 24.33 1.82
CA SER A 24 17.14 23.46 0.71
C SER A 24 16.76 21.99 0.91
N GLN A 25 16.46 21.55 2.15
CA GLN A 25 15.97 20.20 2.41
C GLN A 25 14.78 20.29 3.36
N ALA A 26 13.57 20.10 2.82
CA ALA A 26 12.36 20.22 3.61
C ALA A 26 11.33 19.16 3.20
N TRP A 27 10.58 18.68 4.19
CA TRP A 27 9.37 17.90 3.96
C TRP A 27 8.15 18.80 4.17
N LEU A 28 7.25 18.81 3.20
CA LEU A 28 6.05 19.64 3.21
C LEU A 28 4.83 18.73 3.32
N ARG A 29 3.96 19.03 4.27
CA ARG A 29 2.67 18.35 4.44
C ARG A 29 1.56 19.38 4.62
N GLY A 30 0.37 19.16 4.09
CA GLY A 30 -0.73 20.11 4.34
C GLY A 30 -2.11 19.67 3.90
N GLY A 31 -3.04 20.60 4.05
CA GLY A 31 -4.44 20.45 3.68
C GLY A 31 -5.14 21.81 3.65
N GLY A 32 -6.37 21.83 3.14
CA GLY A 32 -7.16 23.06 3.02
C GLY A 32 -8.09 23.02 1.81
N THR A 33 -8.34 24.15 1.17
CA THR A 33 -9.19 24.28 0.00
C THR A 33 -8.40 24.79 -1.19
N VAL A 34 -8.62 24.15 -2.33
CA VAL A 34 -8.03 24.49 -3.63
C VAL A 34 -9.13 24.63 -4.68
N ALA A 35 -8.81 25.21 -5.83
CA ALA A 35 -9.72 25.31 -6.96
C ALA A 35 -9.01 25.02 -8.27
N ASP A 36 -9.78 24.64 -9.30
CA ASP A 36 -9.31 24.38 -10.67
C ASP A 36 -8.09 23.43 -10.67
N VAL A 37 -8.35 22.20 -10.22
CA VAL A 37 -7.33 21.20 -9.92
C VAL A 37 -7.05 20.34 -11.15
N VAL A 38 -5.77 20.16 -11.47
CA VAL A 38 -5.28 19.18 -12.45
C VAL A 38 -4.50 18.10 -11.70
N LEU A 39 -5.03 16.88 -11.71
CA LEU A 39 -4.38 15.71 -11.13
C LEU A 39 -3.88 14.77 -12.21
N ARG A 40 -2.64 14.32 -12.08
CA ARG A 40 -2.12 13.19 -12.83
C ARG A 40 -2.39 11.91 -12.07
N CYS A 41 -3.21 11.05 -12.66
CA CYS A 41 -3.59 9.76 -12.12
C CYS A 41 -2.96 8.63 -12.94
N ILE A 42 -2.66 7.51 -12.28
CA ILE A 42 -2.24 6.27 -12.93
C ILE A 42 -3.51 5.53 -13.35
N LYS A 43 -3.61 5.18 -14.63
CA LYS A 43 -4.69 4.37 -15.18
C LYS A 43 -4.48 2.88 -14.86
N PRO A 44 -5.52 2.04 -14.96
CA PRO A 44 -5.40 0.59 -14.77
C PRO A 44 -4.40 -0.08 -15.73
N ASP A 45 -4.19 0.50 -16.92
CA ASP A 45 -3.21 0.04 -17.91
C ASP A 45 -1.76 0.48 -17.61
N GLY A 46 -1.53 1.16 -16.50
CA GLY A 46 -0.24 1.75 -16.12
C GLY A 46 0.08 3.06 -16.83
N GLY A 47 -0.79 3.54 -17.72
CA GLY A 47 -0.67 4.84 -18.36
C GLY A 47 -0.89 5.99 -17.39
N LEU A 48 -0.37 7.17 -17.73
CA LEU A 48 -0.66 8.40 -17.00
C LEU A 48 -1.77 9.17 -17.72
N SER A 49 -2.72 9.71 -16.97
CA SER A 49 -3.69 10.68 -17.49
C SER A 49 -3.83 11.85 -16.56
N ASP A 50 -3.94 13.03 -17.15
CA ASP A 50 -4.30 14.24 -16.45
C ASP A 50 -5.82 14.36 -16.43
N ARG A 51 -6.39 14.57 -15.24
CA ARG A 51 -7.80 14.83 -14.99
C ARG A 51 -7.96 16.26 -14.49
N HIS A 52 -8.87 17.00 -15.11
CA HIS A 52 -9.12 18.40 -14.78
C HIS A 52 -10.46 18.52 -14.06
N PHE A 53 -10.46 19.26 -12.96
CA PHE A 53 -11.62 19.50 -12.11
C PHE A 53 -11.79 20.99 -11.91
N SER A 54 -12.83 21.57 -12.49
CA SER A 54 -13.21 22.96 -12.24
C SER A 54 -13.92 23.12 -10.89
N GLY A 55 -13.80 24.31 -10.32
CA GLY A 55 -14.42 24.65 -9.04
C GLY A 55 -13.56 24.29 -7.84
N THR A 56 -14.15 24.36 -6.64
CA THR A 56 -13.44 24.16 -5.37
C THR A 56 -13.42 22.69 -4.95
N ALA A 57 -12.29 22.25 -4.41
CA ALA A 57 -12.12 20.95 -3.79
C ALA A 57 -11.43 21.07 -2.42
N GLN A 58 -11.77 20.18 -1.50
CA GLN A 58 -11.05 20.03 -0.24
C GLN A 58 -9.78 19.21 -0.46
N LEU A 59 -8.64 19.81 -0.20
CA LEU A 59 -7.33 19.16 -0.13
C LEU A 59 -7.19 18.47 1.23
N ILE A 60 -7.42 17.15 1.25
CA ILE A 60 -7.40 16.32 2.46
C ILE A 60 -5.97 16.07 2.93
N SER A 61 -5.07 15.77 1.99
CA SER A 61 -3.65 15.58 2.28
C SER A 61 -2.83 16.04 1.10
N LEU A 62 -1.72 16.69 1.39
CA LEU A 62 -0.65 17.03 0.46
C LEU A 62 0.65 16.58 1.07
N GLU A 63 1.49 15.92 0.29
CA GLU A 63 2.86 15.58 0.65
C GLU A 63 3.81 15.93 -0.49
N ALA A 64 4.88 16.64 -0.16
CA ALA A 64 5.95 16.97 -1.09
C ALA A 64 7.29 17.02 -0.36
N TYR A 65 8.37 16.89 -1.12
CA TYR A 65 9.73 17.01 -0.65
C TYR A 65 10.48 18.07 -1.42
N ARG A 66 11.35 18.82 -0.76
CA ARG A 66 12.24 19.80 -1.38
C ARG A 66 13.68 19.35 -1.28
N LEU A 67 14.39 19.42 -2.41
CA LEU A 67 15.83 19.21 -2.52
C LEU A 67 16.46 20.34 -3.33
N GLY A 68 17.26 21.17 -2.66
CA GLY A 68 17.78 22.42 -3.22
C GLY A 68 16.66 23.37 -3.63
N SER A 69 16.69 23.78 -4.90
CA SER A 69 15.67 24.62 -5.52
C SER A 69 14.48 23.83 -6.07
N THR A 70 14.56 22.49 -6.11
CA THR A 70 13.53 21.65 -6.72
C THR A 70 12.56 21.12 -5.67
N VAL A 71 11.27 21.25 -5.95
CA VAL A 71 10.19 20.59 -5.20
C VAL A 71 9.75 19.36 -5.99
N SER A 72 9.57 18.23 -5.31
CA SER A 72 9.02 17.02 -5.90
C SER A 72 7.60 17.25 -6.38
N ALA A 73 7.14 16.45 -7.34
CA ALA A 73 5.73 16.48 -7.72
C ALA A 73 4.85 16.14 -6.49
N PRO A 74 3.93 17.02 -6.05
CA PRO A 74 3.19 16.80 -4.81
C PRO A 74 2.22 15.63 -4.96
N SER A 75 2.20 14.71 -3.99
CA SER A 75 1.17 13.68 -3.90
C SER A 75 0.01 14.22 -3.09
N VAL A 76 -1.21 14.13 -3.63
CA VAL A 76 -2.39 14.73 -3.00
C VAL A 76 -3.57 13.78 -2.95
N VAL A 77 -4.42 14.00 -1.94
CA VAL A 77 -5.76 13.44 -1.83
C VAL A 77 -6.74 14.61 -1.74
N ILE A 78 -7.73 14.64 -2.62
CA ILE A 78 -8.77 15.67 -2.64
C ILE A 78 -10.16 15.05 -2.49
N ALA A 79 -11.09 15.81 -1.93
CA ALA A 79 -12.51 15.49 -1.91
C ALA A 79 -13.30 16.64 -2.55
N ARG A 80 -14.30 16.32 -3.36
CA ARG A 80 -15.16 17.31 -4.02
C ARG A 80 -16.61 16.83 -4.06
N ASP A 81 -17.51 17.79 -4.20
CA ASP A 81 -18.89 17.48 -4.56
C ASP A 81 -18.97 17.24 -6.08
N ALA A 82 -19.67 16.19 -6.46
CA ALA A 82 -19.93 15.80 -7.85
C ALA A 82 -21.41 15.46 -8.00
N GLU A 83 -21.89 15.31 -9.24
CA GLU A 83 -23.31 15.00 -9.48
C GLU A 83 -23.76 13.71 -8.77
N GLY A 84 -22.86 12.75 -8.58
CA GLY A 84 -23.09 11.50 -7.85
C GLY A 84 -22.84 11.57 -6.34
N GLY A 85 -22.58 12.75 -5.78
CA GLY A 85 -22.23 12.98 -4.38
C GLY A 85 -20.73 13.20 -4.16
N LEU A 86 -20.27 12.94 -2.93
CA LEU A 86 -18.89 13.19 -2.51
C LEU A 86 -17.92 12.22 -3.20
N GLU A 87 -17.02 12.76 -4.01
CA GLU A 87 -15.97 12.01 -4.69
C GLU A 87 -14.61 12.29 -4.03
N THR A 88 -13.81 11.24 -3.79
CA THR A 88 -12.42 11.36 -3.30
C THR A 88 -11.44 10.83 -4.35
N LEU A 89 -10.40 11.61 -4.61
CA LEU A 89 -9.42 11.33 -5.66
C LEU A 89 -8.01 11.45 -5.09
N ALA A 90 -7.11 10.58 -5.53
CA ALA A 90 -5.69 10.61 -5.19
C ALA A 90 -4.84 10.66 -6.46
N GLY A 91 -3.73 11.38 -6.41
CA GLY A 91 -2.81 11.45 -7.54
C GLY A 91 -1.68 12.44 -7.33
N THR A 92 -0.93 12.68 -8.39
CA THR A 92 0.11 13.70 -8.41
C THR A 92 -0.50 15.03 -8.83
N LEU A 93 -0.32 16.07 -8.01
CA LEU A 93 -0.78 17.41 -8.33
C LEU A 93 0.06 18.01 -9.47
N VAL A 94 -0.58 18.35 -10.58
CA VAL A 94 0.04 19.08 -11.69
C VAL A 94 -0.18 20.58 -11.51
N GLU A 95 -1.43 20.97 -11.23
CA GLU A 95 -1.81 22.36 -11.03
C GLU A 95 -3.00 22.43 -10.07
N ALA A 96 -3.07 23.51 -9.28
CA ALA A 96 -4.26 23.92 -8.56
C ALA A 96 -4.10 25.38 -8.15
N ARG A 97 -5.20 26.13 -8.09
CA ARG A 97 -5.24 27.45 -7.48
C ARG A 97 -5.48 27.32 -5.98
N VAL A 98 -4.68 28.02 -5.18
CA VAL A 98 -4.87 28.11 -3.72
C VAL A 98 -6.11 28.93 -3.41
N VAL A 99 -6.96 28.42 -2.52
CA VAL A 99 -8.03 29.19 -1.87
C VAL A 99 -7.64 29.48 -0.43
N ASP A 100 -7.40 28.42 0.36
CA ASP A 100 -6.86 28.50 1.72
C ASP A 100 -6.16 27.19 2.05
N VAL A 101 -4.82 27.18 2.11
CA VAL A 101 -4.04 25.96 2.37
C VAL A 101 -3.13 26.19 3.57
N THR A 102 -3.11 25.24 4.50
CA THR A 102 -2.17 25.23 5.63
C THR A 102 -1.13 24.16 5.40
N LEU A 103 0.15 24.54 5.51
CA LEU A 103 1.31 23.68 5.33
C LEU A 103 2.09 23.57 6.64
N LEU A 104 2.42 22.35 7.03
CA LEU A 104 3.51 22.02 7.94
C LEU A 104 4.78 21.83 7.11
N VAL A 105 5.78 22.65 7.40
CA VAL A 105 7.10 22.59 6.76
C VAL A 105 8.09 22.09 7.80
N VAL A 106 8.72 20.94 7.52
CA VAL A 106 9.73 20.35 8.39
C VAL A 106 11.09 20.47 7.71
N ASP A 107 11.91 21.39 8.20
CA ASP A 107 13.30 21.52 7.76
C ASP A 107 14.11 20.32 8.25
N LEU A 108 14.68 19.62 7.28
CA LEU A 108 15.64 18.57 7.54
C LEU A 108 16.99 19.26 7.72
N ALA A 109 17.62 19.04 8.87
CA ALA A 109 18.98 19.49 9.06
C ALA A 109 19.81 18.89 7.92
N PRO A 110 20.73 19.66 7.30
CA PRO A 110 21.68 19.05 6.40
C PRO A 110 22.37 17.97 7.21
N SER A 111 22.11 16.70 6.86
CA SER A 111 22.94 15.62 7.39
C SER A 111 24.35 16.06 7.07
N ALA A 112 25.14 16.34 8.12
CA ALA A 112 26.56 16.57 7.95
C ALA A 112 27.01 15.39 7.11
N THR A 113 27.30 15.66 5.84
CA THR A 113 27.86 14.67 4.95
C THR A 113 28.99 14.10 5.76
N VAL A 114 28.95 12.81 6.05
CA VAL A 114 30.12 12.10 6.54
C VAL A 114 31.13 12.39 5.46
N GLN A 115 31.96 13.40 5.68
CA GLN A 115 33.02 13.80 4.80
C GLN A 115 33.84 12.55 4.71
N ALA A 116 33.74 11.86 3.57
CA ALA A 116 34.47 10.64 3.31
C ALA A 116 35.90 10.97 3.73
N ALA A 117 36.38 10.30 4.78
CA ALA A 117 37.72 10.49 5.26
C ALA A 117 38.62 10.41 4.01
N PRO A 118 39.51 11.39 3.79
CA PRO A 118 40.34 11.40 2.60
C PRO A 118 40.98 10.02 2.49
N ALA A 119 40.75 9.36 1.34
CA ALA A 119 41.35 8.07 1.06
C ALA A 119 42.85 8.18 1.39
N PRO A 120 43.42 7.28 2.22
CA PRO A 120 44.85 7.32 2.48
C PRO A 120 45.58 7.27 1.15
N ALA A 121 46.46 8.24 0.95
CA ALA A 121 47.26 8.39 -0.25
C ALA A 121 47.88 7.05 -0.65
N ALA A 122 47.78 6.74 -1.94
CA ALA A 122 48.35 5.56 -2.57
C ALA A 122 49.80 5.34 -2.10
N THR A 123 50.03 4.24 -1.37
CA THR A 123 51.36 3.66 -1.25
C THR A 123 51.54 2.68 -2.41
N ALA A 124 52.72 2.74 -3.02
CA ALA A 124 53.19 2.05 -4.22
C ALA A 124 52.80 0.55 -4.37
N PRO A 125 52.78 0.02 -5.61
CA PRO A 125 52.36 -1.36 -5.90
C PRO A 125 53.36 -2.39 -5.37
N ALA A 126 52.87 -3.33 -4.57
CA ALA A 126 53.58 -4.55 -4.14
C ALA A 126 53.19 -5.75 -5.04
N PRO A 127 54.07 -6.75 -5.21
CA PRO A 127 54.11 -7.62 -6.37
C PRO A 127 53.03 -8.72 -6.39
N ALA A 128 52.80 -9.23 -7.61
CA ALA A 128 51.75 -10.17 -8.00
C ALA A 128 51.68 -11.46 -7.16
N PRO A 129 50.46 -11.94 -6.83
CA PRO A 129 50.28 -13.28 -6.30
C PRO A 129 50.44 -14.34 -7.39
N VAL A 130 51.24 -15.35 -7.05
CA VAL A 130 51.62 -16.51 -7.86
C VAL A 130 50.39 -17.37 -8.17
N VAL A 131 50.22 -17.68 -9.46
CA VAL A 131 49.27 -18.68 -9.98
C VAL A 131 49.63 -20.06 -9.42
N ARG A 132 48.69 -20.73 -8.76
CA ARG A 132 48.76 -22.18 -8.52
C ARG A 132 47.69 -22.88 -9.33
N GLU A 133 48.15 -23.72 -10.25
CA GLU A 133 47.36 -24.62 -11.08
C GLU A 133 46.82 -25.82 -10.26
N THR A 134 45.56 -26.18 -10.58
CA THR A 134 44.81 -27.47 -10.67
C THR A 134 45.47 -28.79 -10.21
N PRO A 135 44.74 -29.88 -9.81
CA PRO A 135 43.64 -30.56 -10.56
C PRO A 135 42.59 -31.34 -9.67
N PRO A 136 41.90 -32.44 -10.07
CA PRO A 136 40.60 -32.50 -10.77
C PRO A 136 39.48 -33.37 -10.10
N ALA A 137 38.26 -33.26 -10.66
CA ALA A 137 37.16 -34.23 -10.84
C ALA A 137 36.64 -35.14 -9.70
N ALA A 138 35.31 -35.15 -9.49
CA ALA A 138 34.45 -36.33 -9.73
C ALA A 138 32.93 -35.99 -9.63
N PRO A 139 32.06 -36.71 -10.37
CA PRO A 139 30.61 -36.46 -10.49
C PRO A 139 29.80 -37.39 -9.58
N VAL A 140 28.68 -36.95 -8.99
CA VAL A 140 27.73 -37.88 -8.34
C VAL A 140 26.26 -37.42 -8.49
N VAL A 141 25.59 -38.10 -9.42
CA VAL A 141 24.30 -38.81 -9.30
C VAL A 141 23.03 -38.02 -8.93
N THR A 142 22.18 -37.84 -9.94
CA THR A 142 20.72 -37.79 -9.84
C THR A 142 20.15 -39.14 -9.35
N PRO A 143 19.01 -39.12 -8.64
CA PRO A 143 18.00 -40.12 -8.97
C PRO A 143 16.65 -39.48 -9.30
N ARG A 144 16.05 -40.09 -10.31
CA ARG A 144 14.77 -39.85 -10.93
C ARG A 144 13.88 -41.06 -10.56
N VAL A 145 12.57 -40.84 -10.59
CA VAL A 145 11.49 -41.84 -10.68
C VAL A 145 11.01 -42.51 -9.38
N GLY A 146 9.76 -42.22 -9.06
CA GLY A 146 8.82 -43.12 -8.40
C GLY A 146 7.43 -42.83 -8.96
N GLU A 147 6.99 -43.67 -9.90
CA GLU A 147 5.77 -43.56 -10.71
C GLU A 147 4.71 -44.55 -10.17
N ALA A 148 3.49 -44.02 -9.89
CA ALA A 148 2.14 -44.60 -10.04
C ALA A 148 1.80 -46.01 -9.47
N PRO A 149 0.57 -46.57 -9.65
CA PRO A 149 -0.79 -46.01 -9.73
C PRO A 149 -1.77 -46.72 -8.75
N ARG A 150 -3.03 -46.25 -8.61
CA ARG A 150 -4.22 -47.13 -8.50
C ARG A 150 -5.54 -46.36 -8.62
N GLU A 151 -6.17 -46.52 -9.79
CA GLU A 151 -7.62 -46.47 -9.94
C GLU A 151 -8.26 -47.66 -9.20
N ALA A 152 -9.44 -47.46 -8.59
CA ALA A 152 -10.50 -48.46 -8.57
C ALA A 152 -11.85 -47.83 -8.15
N LEU A 153 -12.88 -48.24 -8.88
CA LEU A 153 -14.26 -47.81 -8.89
C LEU A 153 -15.12 -48.37 -7.73
N GLY A 154 -16.25 -47.70 -7.49
CA GLY A 154 -17.47 -48.27 -6.90
C GLY A 154 -17.59 -48.12 -5.38
N LEU A 155 -18.76 -47.94 -4.75
CA LEU A 155 -20.17 -47.98 -5.15
C LEU A 155 -20.97 -47.14 -4.13
N SER A 156 -22.08 -46.62 -4.61
CA SER A 156 -23.19 -45.94 -3.93
C SER A 156 -23.64 -46.50 -2.58
N SER A 157 -24.02 -45.60 -1.66
CA SER A 157 -25.14 -45.79 -0.73
C SER A 157 -25.77 -44.42 -0.35
N PRO A 158 -27.11 -44.30 -0.31
CA PRO A 158 -27.83 -43.04 -0.13
C PRO A 158 -28.23 -42.77 1.34
N MET A 159 -28.17 -41.48 1.74
CA MET A 159 -28.94 -40.78 2.81
C MET A 159 -28.89 -41.33 4.27
N PRO A 160 -28.81 -40.44 5.29
CA PRO A 160 -29.97 -39.60 5.63
C PRO A 160 -29.61 -38.12 5.88
N GLN A 161 -30.40 -37.23 5.28
CA GLN A 161 -30.50 -35.85 5.72
C GLN A 161 -31.03 -35.83 7.15
N ARG A 162 -30.35 -35.10 8.05
CA ARG A 162 -30.94 -34.68 9.32
C ARG A 162 -30.90 -33.16 9.44
N PRO A 163 -32.01 -32.53 9.87
CA PRO A 163 -32.27 -31.11 9.64
C PRO A 163 -31.76 -30.23 10.78
N ALA A 164 -31.44 -28.99 10.39
CA ALA A 164 -31.48 -27.75 11.15
C ALA A 164 -30.80 -27.69 12.54
N ARG A 165 -29.72 -26.90 12.60
CA ARG A 165 -29.65 -25.85 13.60
C ARG A 165 -29.31 -24.53 12.91
N ARG A 166 -30.34 -23.78 12.54
CA ARG A 166 -30.24 -22.32 12.43
C ARG A 166 -29.84 -21.84 13.81
N THR A 167 -28.65 -21.28 13.93
CA THR A 167 -28.41 -20.27 14.94
C THR A 167 -28.39 -18.96 14.17
N GLU A 168 -29.54 -18.29 14.20
CA GLU A 168 -29.69 -16.88 13.86
C GLU A 168 -28.73 -16.08 14.75
N SER A 169 -27.54 -15.76 14.24
CA SER A 169 -26.79 -14.60 14.69
C SER A 169 -27.22 -13.44 13.81
N ASP A 170 -28.42 -12.96 14.13
CA ASP A 170 -29.07 -11.79 13.59
C ASP A 170 -28.26 -10.54 13.96
N ALA A 171 -27.40 -10.12 13.05
CA ALA A 171 -27.01 -8.73 12.88
C ALA A 171 -27.19 -8.42 11.39
N PRO A 172 -28.19 -7.61 11.00
CA PRO A 172 -28.45 -7.32 9.61
C PRO A 172 -27.27 -6.55 9.01
N GLY A 173 -26.54 -7.19 8.09
CA GLY A 173 -25.62 -6.51 7.17
C GLY A 173 -24.13 -6.90 7.21
N THR A 174 -23.67 -7.77 8.11
CA THR A 174 -22.26 -8.22 8.11
C THR A 174 -22.04 -9.38 7.13
N VAL A 175 -21.58 -9.05 5.91
CA VAL A 175 -21.13 -10.03 4.92
C VAL A 175 -19.90 -10.76 5.47
N VAL A 176 -20.00 -12.08 5.62
CA VAL A 176 -18.88 -12.94 6.07
C VAL A 176 -18.05 -13.32 4.85
N PRO A 177 -16.70 -13.26 4.92
CA PRO A 177 -15.85 -13.60 3.79
C PRO A 177 -15.85 -15.12 3.50
N ASP A 178 -15.80 -15.48 2.22
CA ASP A 178 -15.76 -16.86 1.74
C ASP A 178 -14.34 -17.33 1.41
N ALA A 179 -14.17 -18.64 1.22
CA ALA A 179 -12.89 -19.22 0.78
C ALA A 179 -12.45 -18.64 -0.57
N GLY A 180 -11.22 -18.14 -0.62
CA GLY A 180 -10.64 -17.46 -1.78
C GLY A 180 -10.68 -15.93 -1.70
N ASP A 181 -11.40 -15.35 -0.74
CA ASP A 181 -11.42 -13.91 -0.53
C ASP A 181 -10.13 -13.43 0.16
N VAL A 182 -9.79 -12.15 -0.03
CA VAL A 182 -8.61 -11.51 0.57
C VAL A 182 -9.06 -10.60 1.71
N VAL A 183 -8.38 -10.71 2.84
CA VAL A 183 -8.74 -10.03 4.07
C VAL A 183 -7.54 -9.31 4.66
N GLU A 184 -7.71 -8.03 4.98
CA GLU A 184 -6.73 -7.24 5.72
C GLU A 184 -7.03 -7.33 7.21
N HIS A 185 -6.22 -8.09 7.95
CA HIS A 185 -6.33 -8.23 9.40
C HIS A 185 -5.45 -7.21 10.13
N PHE A 186 -6.02 -6.49 11.12
CA PHE A 186 -5.31 -5.40 11.84
C PHE A 186 -3.94 -5.80 12.43
N ALA A 187 -3.76 -7.06 12.85
CA ALA A 187 -2.49 -7.54 13.42
C ALA A 187 -1.61 -8.34 12.44
N PHE A 188 -2.19 -8.88 11.37
CA PHE A 188 -1.48 -9.83 10.49
C PHE A 188 -1.26 -9.28 9.07
N GLY A 189 -1.92 -8.17 8.73
CA GLY A 189 -1.92 -7.60 7.39
C GLY A 189 -2.76 -8.43 6.43
N MET A 190 -2.30 -8.54 5.18
CA MET A 190 -3.00 -9.24 4.11
C MET A 190 -2.99 -10.76 4.30
N CYS A 191 -4.19 -11.35 4.27
CA CYS A 191 -4.42 -12.77 4.45
C CYS A 191 -5.40 -13.30 3.39
N ASP A 192 -5.22 -14.55 2.96
CA ASP A 192 -6.19 -15.25 2.12
C ASP A 192 -7.12 -16.10 2.99
N VAL A 193 -8.42 -16.07 2.74
CA VAL A 193 -9.38 -16.92 3.44
C VAL A 193 -9.32 -18.32 2.85
N LEU A 194 -8.89 -19.29 3.65
CA LEU A 194 -8.86 -20.69 3.23
C LEU A 194 -10.20 -21.36 3.46
N LYS A 195 -10.84 -21.05 4.59
CA LYS A 195 -12.07 -21.70 5.03
C LYS A 195 -12.79 -20.86 6.07
N THR A 196 -14.11 -20.87 6.01
CA THR A 196 -14.99 -20.23 7.00
C THR A 196 -15.89 -21.30 7.59
N ASP A 197 -15.69 -21.60 8.88
CA ASP A 197 -16.39 -22.62 9.64
C ASP A 197 -17.43 -21.99 10.59
N GLY A 198 -18.19 -20.98 10.14
CA GLY A 198 -19.28 -20.31 10.89
C GLY A 198 -18.86 -19.56 12.17
N ASP A 199 -18.20 -20.26 13.08
CA ASP A 199 -17.63 -19.81 14.35
C ASP A 199 -16.15 -19.41 14.23
N ARG A 200 -15.44 -19.87 13.20
CA ARG A 200 -13.99 -19.65 13.01
C ARG A 200 -13.65 -19.40 11.54
N ILE A 201 -12.68 -18.51 11.28
CA ILE A 201 -12.14 -18.23 9.96
C ILE A 201 -10.67 -18.66 9.93
N HIS A 202 -10.32 -19.53 8.98
CA HIS A 202 -8.94 -19.94 8.72
C HIS A 202 -8.32 -19.01 7.68
N LEU A 203 -7.36 -18.20 8.12
CA LEU A 203 -6.63 -17.23 7.32
C LEU A 203 -5.21 -17.73 7.04
N ARG A 204 -4.77 -17.63 5.78
CA ARG A 204 -3.36 -17.80 5.39
C ARG A 204 -2.71 -16.43 5.27
N VAL A 205 -1.76 -16.12 6.14
CA VAL A 205 -1.05 -14.84 6.12
C VAL A 205 -0.10 -14.81 4.92
N GLN A 206 -0.23 -13.82 4.03
CA GLN A 206 0.58 -13.78 2.80
C GLN A 206 2.07 -13.60 3.06
N LYS A 207 2.42 -12.90 4.16
CA LYS A 207 3.80 -12.58 4.54
C LYS A 207 4.63 -13.80 4.95
N ASP A 208 4.05 -14.73 5.71
CA ASP A 208 4.76 -15.87 6.31
C ASP A 208 4.17 -17.23 5.91
N GLN A 209 3.11 -17.25 5.10
CA GLN A 209 2.35 -18.43 4.69
C GLN A 209 1.81 -19.28 5.85
N ARG A 210 1.73 -18.72 7.07
CA ARG A 210 1.18 -19.43 8.22
C ARG A 210 -0.33 -19.37 8.23
N ILE A 211 -0.95 -20.47 8.64
CA ILE A 211 -2.40 -20.56 8.84
C ILE A 211 -2.71 -20.11 10.26
N LYS A 212 -3.62 -19.15 10.39
CA LYS A 212 -4.15 -18.65 11.66
C LYS A 212 -5.65 -18.81 11.68
N GLU A 213 -6.17 -19.14 12.86
CA GLU A 213 -7.60 -19.30 13.09
C GLU A 213 -8.10 -18.14 13.94
N ILE A 214 -9.22 -17.54 13.55
CA ILE A 214 -9.76 -16.35 14.20
C ILE A 214 -11.27 -16.48 14.39
N ALA A 215 -11.76 -16.11 15.58
CA ALA A 215 -13.18 -16.02 15.86
C ALA A 215 -13.74 -14.68 15.36
N PRO A 216 -14.75 -14.66 14.46
CA PRO A 216 -15.31 -13.43 13.91
C PRO A 216 -16.16 -12.66 14.93
N GLU A 217 -16.55 -13.27 16.06
CA GLU A 217 -17.41 -12.67 17.08
C GLU A 217 -16.83 -11.39 17.72
N MET A 218 -15.51 -11.31 17.84
CA MET A 218 -14.78 -10.16 18.39
C MET A 218 -14.27 -9.20 17.31
N LEU A 219 -14.65 -9.42 16.05
CA LEU A 219 -14.19 -8.65 14.91
C LEU A 219 -15.34 -7.93 14.20
N ARG A 220 -15.03 -6.74 13.71
CA ARG A 220 -15.88 -6.00 12.78
C ARG A 220 -15.36 -6.27 11.37
N ILE A 221 -16.21 -6.83 10.52
CA ILE A 221 -15.91 -7.11 9.12
C ILE A 221 -16.41 -5.93 8.28
N VAL A 222 -15.50 -5.27 7.57
CA VAL A 222 -15.80 -4.16 6.65
C VAL A 222 -15.50 -4.62 5.23
N ALA A 223 -16.53 -4.68 4.38
CA ALA A 223 -16.34 -4.94 2.96
C ALA A 223 -15.70 -3.72 2.29
N ILE A 224 -14.55 -3.91 1.64
CA ILE A 224 -13.84 -2.86 0.90
C ILE A 224 -14.19 -2.93 -0.59
N ASP A 225 -14.14 -4.14 -1.17
CA ASP A 225 -14.38 -4.38 -2.59
C ASP A 225 -15.11 -5.71 -2.76
N LEU A 226 -16.41 -5.63 -3.05
CA LEU A 226 -17.28 -6.80 -3.28
C LEU A 226 -17.42 -7.15 -4.76
N GLU A 227 -16.99 -6.27 -5.66
CA GLU A 227 -17.11 -6.46 -7.11
C GLU A 227 -15.85 -7.09 -7.71
N GLY A 228 -14.69 -6.91 -7.08
CA GLY A 228 -13.45 -7.60 -7.42
C GLY A 228 -13.48 -9.09 -7.08
N THR A 229 -12.94 -9.94 -7.97
CA THR A 229 -12.60 -11.34 -7.66
C THR A 229 -11.07 -11.45 -7.61
N PRO A 230 -10.44 -11.71 -6.45
CA PRO A 230 -11.05 -12.03 -5.15
C PRO A 230 -11.60 -10.80 -4.40
N ARG A 231 -12.68 -10.99 -3.63
CA ARG A 231 -13.31 -9.91 -2.85
C ARG A 231 -12.41 -9.49 -1.70
N ARG A 232 -12.44 -8.21 -1.33
CA ARG A 232 -11.58 -7.65 -0.29
C ARG A 232 -12.37 -7.20 0.92
N PHE A 233 -11.94 -7.65 2.09
CA PHE A 233 -12.50 -7.27 3.38
C PHE A 233 -11.41 -6.77 4.32
N ARG A 234 -11.81 -6.00 5.32
CA ARG A 234 -10.96 -5.53 6.40
C ARG A 234 -11.54 -5.97 7.74
N LEU A 235 -10.69 -6.58 8.56
CA LEU A 235 -11.03 -7.04 9.91
C LEU A 235 -10.49 -6.06 10.93
N GLU A 236 -11.40 -5.39 11.62
CA GLU A 236 -11.10 -4.48 12.71
C GLU A 236 -11.48 -5.10 14.05
N ARG A 237 -10.77 -4.72 15.11
CA ARG A 237 -11.11 -5.16 16.47
C ARG A 237 -12.41 -4.48 16.90
N LYS A 238 -13.38 -5.27 17.35
CA LYS A 238 -14.56 -4.75 18.04
C LYS A 238 -14.13 -4.30 19.43
N LEU A 239 -14.17 -2.98 19.66
CA LEU A 239 -13.94 -2.36 20.98
C LEU A 239 -15.19 -2.47 21.84
#